data_AF-A0A7V9Z6G8-F1
#
_entry.id   AF-A0A7V9Z6G8-F1
#
_cell.length_a   1.000
_cell.length_b   1.000
_cell.length_c   1.000
_cell.angle_alpha   90.00
_cell.angle_beta   90.00
_cell.angle_gamma   90.00
#
_symmetry.space_group_name_H-M   'P 1'
#
loop_
_entity.id
_entity.type
_entity.pdbx_description
1 polymer ?
#
loop_
_entity_poly.entity_id
_entity_poly.type
_entity_poly.pdbx_seq_one_letter_code
_entity_poly.pdbx_strand_id
1 'polypeptide(L)' 'MGNPLFQKAREAVMIAKQAANGKADTDLQHAIDVAKNALSSAYAHSSLAEKAQLRQFQQELDKLQ' A
#
# COMPACT_ATOMS: atom_id res chain seq x y z
N MET A 1 -18.32 1.93 -9.34
CA MET A 1 -17.18 2.85 -9.56
C MET A 1 -16.23 2.68 -8.38
N GLY A 2 -15.10 2.02 -8.57
CA GLY A 2 -14.12 1.78 -7.50
C GLY A 2 -13.11 2.93 -7.42
N ASN A 3 -12.67 3.27 -6.21
CA ASN A 3 -11.71 4.33 -6.01
C ASN A 3 -10.34 3.95 -6.61
N PRO A 4 -9.85 4.65 -7.65
CA PRO A 4 -8.61 4.28 -8.32
C PRO A 4 -7.39 4.44 -7.39
N LEU A 5 -7.42 5.37 -6.45
CA LEU A 5 -6.35 5.55 -5.47
C LEU A 5 -6.31 4.39 -4.49
N PHE A 6 -7.48 3.88 -4.07
CA PHE A 6 -7.56 2.68 -3.23
C PHE A 6 -6.97 1.46 -3.93
N GLN A 7 -7.29 1.26 -5.21
CA GLN A 7 -6.73 0.16 -6.01
C GLN A 7 -5.21 0.28 -6.12
N LYS A 8 -4.70 1.49 -6.41
CA LYS A 8 -3.27 1.76 -6.50
C LYS A 8 -2.54 1.53 -5.18
N ALA A 9 -3.13 1.94 -4.06
CA ALA A 9 -2.57 1.71 -2.73
C ALA A 9 -2.47 0.22 -2.39
N ARG A 10 -3.52 -0.55 -2.70
CA ARG A 10 -3.53 -2.01 -2.52
C ARG A 10 -2.45 -2.68 -3.37
N GLU A 11 -2.30 -2.28 -4.63
CA GLU A 11 -1.28 -2.82 -5.53
C GLU A 11 0.13 -2.53 -5.04
N ALA A 12 0.41 -1.29 -4.62
CA ALA A 12 1.70 -0.90 -4.08
C ALA A 12 2.08 -1.72 -2.83
N VAL A 13 1.12 -1.97 -1.93
CA VAL A 13 1.33 -2.82 -0.74
C VAL A 13 1.61 -4.27 -1.14
N MET A 14 0.96 -4.80 -2.19
CA MET A 14 1.27 -6.12 -2.72
C MET A 14 2.68 -6.19 -3.29
N ILE A 15 3.14 -5.16 -4.01
CA ILE A 15 4.51 -5.09 -4.54
C ILE A 15 5.51 -5.08 -3.39
N ALA A 16 5.28 -4.28 -2.35
CA ALA A 16 6.14 -4.26 -1.16
C ALA A 16 6.20 -5.64 -0.47
N LYS A 17 5.06 -6.33 -0.34
CA LYS A 17 5.02 -7.72 0.16
C LYS A 17 5.78 -8.69 -0.74
N GLN A 18 5.73 -8.53 -2.05
CA GLN A 18 6.49 -9.37 -2.98
C GLN A 18 7.99 -9.10 -2.87
N ALA A 19 8.41 -7.84 -2.79
CA ALA A 19 9.80 -7.43 -2.57
C ALA A 19 10.34 -8.00 -1.25
N ALA A 20 9.56 -7.94 -0.16
CA ALA A 20 9.95 -8.50 1.13
C ALA A 20 10.18 -10.03 1.09
N ASN A 21 9.46 -10.72 0.19
CA ASN A 21 9.61 -12.16 -0.03
C ASN A 21 10.64 -12.50 -1.11
N GLY A 22 11.40 -11.53 -1.63
CA GLY A 22 12.36 -11.73 -2.72
C GLY A 22 11.74 -12.11 -4.06
N LYS A 23 10.44 -11.82 -4.26
CA LYS A 23 9.67 -12.14 -5.48
C LYS A 23 9.54 -10.97 -6.46
N ALA A 24 10.01 -9.79 -6.08
CA ALA A 24 10.03 -8.61 -6.94
C ALA A 24 11.48 -8.13 -7.11
N ASP A 25 11.80 -7.62 -8.31
CA ASP A 25 13.11 -7.05 -8.66
C ASP A 25 13.30 -5.62 -8.10
N THR A 26 12.40 -5.15 -7.25
CA THR A 26 12.43 -3.81 -6.66
C THR A 26 12.98 -3.86 -5.24
N ASP A 27 13.79 -2.87 -4.89
CA ASP A 27 14.27 -2.67 -3.53
C ASP A 27 13.10 -2.57 -2.54
N LEU A 28 13.21 -3.29 -1.42
CA LEU A 28 12.15 -3.36 -0.41
C LEU A 28 11.83 -1.98 0.16
N GLN A 29 12.84 -1.17 0.49
CA GLN A 29 12.62 0.17 1.05
C GLN A 29 11.95 1.07 0.02
N HIS A 30 12.39 1.02 -1.23
CA HIS A 30 11.73 1.76 -2.32
C HIS A 30 10.26 1.35 -2.49
N ALA A 31 9.95 0.05 -2.48
CA ALA A 31 8.58 -0.44 -2.58
C ALA A 31 7.71 0.00 -1.39
N ILE A 32 8.29 0.03 -0.19
CA ILE A 32 7.62 0.51 1.03
C ILE A 32 7.32 2.01 0.94
N ASP A 33 8.26 2.83 0.48
CA ASP A 33 8.06 4.28 0.32
C ASP A 33 6.95 4.59 -0.70
N VAL A 34 6.94 3.88 -1.83
CA VAL A 34 5.88 3.99 -2.84
C VAL A 34 4.52 3.61 -2.25
N ALA A 35 4.45 2.50 -1.49
CA ALA A 35 3.23 2.05 -0.85
C ALA A 35 2.71 3.05 0.21
N LYS A 36 3.59 3.65 1.02
CA LYS A 36 3.22 4.70 1.98
C LYS A 36 2.63 5.92 1.29
N ASN A 37 3.25 6.38 0.21
CA ASN A 37 2.76 7.53 -0.56
C ASN A 37 1.37 7.24 -1.17
N ALA A 38 1.20 6.05 -1.74
CA ALA A 38 -0.07 5.63 -2.32
C ALA A 38 -1.16 5.50 -1.25
N LEU A 39 -0.85 4.93 -0.07
CA LEU A 39 -1.77 4.83 1.06
C LEU A 39 -2.20 6.20 1.58
N SER A 40 -1.27 7.15 1.72
CA SER A 40 -1.59 8.52 2.13
C SER A 40 -2.51 9.22 1.13
N SER A 41 -2.22 9.06 -0.17
CA SER A 41 -3.06 9.63 -1.24
C SER A 41 -4.45 9.01 -1.25
N ALA A 42 -4.55 7.68 -1.13
CA ALA A 42 -5.83 7.00 -1.06
C ALA A 42 -6.63 7.41 0.17
N TYR A 43 -5.98 7.53 1.33
CA TYR A 43 -6.64 7.89 2.58
C TYR A 43 -7.31 9.26 2.49
N ALA A 44 -6.68 10.24 1.84
CA ALA A 44 -7.25 11.58 1.64
C ALA A 44 -8.55 11.56 0.82
N HIS A 45 -8.67 10.62 -0.12
CA HIS A 45 -9.76 10.55 -1.11
C HIS A 45 -10.69 9.34 -0.94
N SER A 46 -10.60 8.64 0.19
CA SER A 46 -11.39 7.44 0.48
C SER A 46 -12.53 7.69 1.45
N SER A 47 -13.59 6.90 1.31
CA SER A 47 -14.70 6.80 2.26
C SER A 47 -14.24 6.22 3.61
N LEU A 48 -15.08 6.32 4.65
CA LEU A 48 -14.75 5.77 5.97
C LEU A 48 -14.47 4.25 5.94
N ALA A 49 -15.23 3.51 5.13
CA ALA A 49 -15.04 2.07 4.97
C ALA A 49 -13.70 1.74 4.31
N GLU A 50 -13.34 2.46 3.24
CA GLU A 50 -12.06 2.29 2.55
C GLU A 50 -10.89 2.72 3.44
N LYS A 51 -11.03 3.80 4.23
CA LYS A 51 -10.03 4.24 5.21
C LYS A 51 -9.71 3.15 6.25
N ALA A 52 -10.72 2.37 6.67
CA ALA A 52 -10.49 1.24 7.57
C ALA A 52 -9.62 0.15 6.92
N GLN A 53 -9.89 -0.17 5.65
CA GLN A 53 -9.07 -1.11 4.87
C GLN A 53 -7.65 -0.58 4.60
N LEU A 54 -7.51 0.70 4.23
CA LEU A 54 -6.20 1.33 4.03
C LEU A 54 -5.36 1.31 5.30
N ARG A 55 -5.97 1.48 6.47
CA ARG A 55 -5.27 1.36 7.76
C ARG A 55 -4.75 -0.06 8.00
N GLN A 56 -5.50 -1.08 7.60
CA GLN A 56 -5.02 -2.46 7.67
C GLN A 56 -3.80 -2.67 6.76
N PHE A 57 -3.85 -2.16 5.53
CA PHE A 57 -2.71 -2.23 4.62
C PHE A 57 -1.47 -1.49 5.14
N GLN A 58 -1.64 -0.33 5.78
CA GLN A 58 -0.54 0.38 6.44
C GLN A 58 0.11 -0.48 7.53
N GLN A 59 -0.69 -1.11 8.39
CA GLN A 59 -0.18 -2.01 9.44
C GLN A 59 0.55 -3.23 8.88
N GLU A 60 0.10 -3.77 7.74
CA GLU A 60 0.80 -4.85 7.07
C GLU A 60 2.13 -4.38 6.47
N LEU A 61 2.16 -3.17 5.91
CA LEU A 61 3.35 -2.56 5.34
C LEU A 61 4.41 -2.25 6.40
N ASP A 62 3.99 -1.74 7.56
CA ASP A 62 4.88 -1.42 8.68
C ASP A 62 5.55 -2.67 9.27
N LYS A 63 4.98 -3.87 9.07
CA LYS A 63 5.61 -5.14 9.47
C LYS A 63 6.73 -5.60 8.52
N LEU A 64 6.87 -4.96 7.36
CA LEU A 64 7.88 -5.29 6.35
C LEU A 64 9.12 -4.39 6.45
N GLN A 65 9.08 -3.34 7.28
CA GLN A 65 10.24 -2.53 7.64
C GLN A 65 11.01 -3.15 8.81
#